data_AF-A0A183HUF7-F1
#
_entry.id   AF-A0A183HUF7-F1
#
_cell.length_a   1.000
_cell.length_b   1.000
_cell.length_c   1.000
_cell.angle_alpha   90.00
_cell.angle_beta   90.00
_cell.angle_gamma   90.00
#
_symmetry.space_group_name_H-M   'P 1'
#
loop_
_entity.id
_entity.type
_entity.pdbx_description
1 polymer ?
#
loop_
_entity_poly.entity_id
_entity_poly.type
_entity_poly.pdbx_seq_one_letter_code
_entity_poly.pdbx_strand_id
1 'polypeptide(L)'
;MEILASAETPPSVVQYDDAVDEPLQKLLRLSNDIGGDLQIVGNKLSTLFTEQRNFIWLAAGQKEPSANELQAKLQPLVKLMEDLSTFKESKRNTPFFNHISAVSEGIQALGWLTVVRFFKTF
;
A
#
# COMPACT_ATOMS: atom_id res chain seq x y z
N MET A 1 -33.35 5.08 -16.93
CA MET A 1 -32.79 4.58 -15.66
C MET A 1 -31.72 3.58 -16.06
N GLU A 2 -30.50 4.06 -16.32
CA GLU A 2 -29.38 3.17 -16.64
C GLU A 2 -28.99 2.42 -15.38
N ILE A 3 -29.10 1.10 -15.45
CA ILE A 3 -28.58 0.19 -14.45
C ILE A 3 -27.06 0.31 -14.55
N LEU A 4 -26.43 0.99 -13.60
CA LEU A 4 -24.98 0.96 -13.43
C LEU A 4 -24.61 -0.50 -13.17
N ALA A 5 -24.19 -1.20 -14.22
CA ALA A 5 -23.60 -2.53 -14.09
C ALA A 5 -22.52 -2.45 -13.02
N SER A 6 -22.51 -3.37 -12.06
CA SER A 6 -21.41 -3.47 -11.11
C SER A 6 -20.14 -3.57 -11.93
N ALA A 7 -19.29 -2.55 -11.90
CA ALA A 7 -18.07 -2.53 -12.69
C ALA A 7 -17.26 -3.78 -12.32
N GLU A 8 -17.03 -4.64 -13.32
CA GLU A 8 -16.21 -5.83 -13.15
C GLU A 8 -14.81 -5.40 -12.70
N THR A 9 -14.22 -6.14 -11.76
CA THR A 9 -12.91 -5.78 -11.22
C THR A 9 -11.87 -5.86 -12.34
N PRO A 10 -11.07 -4.79 -12.59
CA PRO A 10 -10.08 -4.81 -13.66
C PRO A 10 -9.08 -5.97 -13.50
N PRO A 11 -8.60 -6.62 -14.57
CA PRO A 11 -7.67 -7.74 -14.48
C PRO A 11 -6.38 -7.43 -13.70
N SER A 12 -5.88 -6.19 -13.76
CA SER A 12 -4.71 -5.75 -13.00
C SER A 12 -4.96 -5.73 -11.49
N VAL A 13 -6.18 -5.41 -11.06
CA VAL A 13 -6.59 -5.44 -9.66
C VAL A 13 -6.75 -6.88 -9.19
N VAL A 14 -7.35 -7.76 -10.00
CA VAL A 14 -7.44 -9.20 -9.68
C VAL A 14 -6.06 -9.81 -9.47
N GLN A 15 -5.12 -9.57 -10.39
CA GLN A 15 -3.75 -10.09 -10.26
C GLN A 15 -3.00 -9.53 -9.05
N TYR A 16 -3.25 -8.26 -8.71
CA TYR A 16 -2.70 -7.67 -7.50
C TYR A 16 -3.27 -8.36 -6.25
N ASP A 17 -4.59 -8.53 -6.17
CA ASP A 17 -5.27 -9.21 -5.06
C ASP A 17 -4.74 -10.64 -4.90
N ASP A 18 -4.63 -11.41 -6.00
CA ASP A 18 -4.08 -12.78 -6.01
C ASP A 18 -2.63 -12.83 -5.48
N ALA A 19 -1.84 -11.79 -5.73
CA ALA A 19 -0.44 -11.73 -5.31
C ALA A 19 -0.24 -11.34 -3.84
N VAL A 20 -1.16 -10.56 -3.27
CA VAL A 20 -0.94 -9.92 -1.95
C VAL A 20 -1.91 -10.37 -0.86
N ASP A 21 -3.11 -10.88 -1.18
CA ASP A 21 -4.17 -11.07 -0.20
C ASP A 21 -3.79 -12.11 0.87
N GLU A 22 -3.43 -13.35 0.49
CA GLU A 22 -3.05 -14.39 1.45
C GLU A 22 -1.91 -13.98 2.40
N PRO A 23 -0.75 -13.50 1.93
CA PRO A 23 0.33 -13.10 2.82
C PRO A 23 -0.03 -11.87 3.67
N LEU A 24 -0.81 -10.92 3.12
CA LEU A 24 -1.27 -9.75 3.88
C LEU A 24 -2.24 -10.17 5.00
N GLN A 25 -3.27 -10.96 4.70
CA GLN A 25 -4.24 -11.42 5.70
C GLN A 25 -3.55 -12.19 6.82
N LYS A 26 -2.56 -13.02 6.49
CA LYS A 26 -1.74 -13.74 7.48
C LYS A 26 -0.99 -12.76 8.39
N LEU A 27 -0.35 -11.75 7.82
CA LEU A 27 0.36 -10.72 8.58
C LEU A 27 -0.59 -9.92 9.48
N LEU A 28 -1.74 -9.49 8.95
CA LEU A 28 -2.76 -8.74 9.69
C LEU A 28 -3.30 -9.55 10.88
N ARG A 29 -3.59 -10.83 10.67
CA ARG A 29 -4.02 -11.74 11.74
C ARG A 29 -2.96 -11.88 12.83
N LEU A 30 -1.70 -12.14 12.46
CA LEU A 30 -0.61 -12.25 13.44
C LEU A 30 -0.39 -10.96 14.22
N SER A 31 -0.43 -9.81 13.53
CA SER A 31 -0.39 -8.49 14.16
C SER A 31 -1.51 -8.30 15.18
N ASN A 32 -2.73 -8.74 14.86
CA ASN A 32 -3.87 -8.68 15.76
C ASN A 32 -3.72 -9.63 16.95
N ASP A 33 -3.30 -10.88 16.71
CA ASP A 33 -3.13 -11.90 17.75
C ASP A 33 -2.05 -11.51 18.78
N ILE A 34 -0.99 -10.82 18.34
CA ILE A 34 0.04 -10.28 19.26
C ILE A 34 -0.45 -9.01 19.98
N GLY A 35 -1.21 -8.16 19.31
CA GLY A 35 -1.80 -6.98 19.91
C GLY A 35 -0.84 -5.78 20.07
N GLY A 36 -1.27 -4.79 20.83
CA GLY A 36 -0.45 -3.62 21.20
C GLY A 36 0.05 -2.84 19.98
N ASP A 37 1.33 -2.50 19.99
CA ASP A 37 1.96 -1.74 18.89
C ASP A 37 1.86 -2.49 17.54
N LEU A 38 1.90 -3.82 17.54
CA LEU A 38 1.84 -4.61 16.30
C LEU A 38 0.44 -4.68 15.69
N GLN A 39 -0.62 -4.61 16.49
CA GLN A 39 -1.97 -4.43 15.98
C GLN A 39 -2.14 -3.06 15.31
N ILE A 40 -1.56 -2.00 15.88
CA ILE A 40 -1.56 -0.65 15.28
C ILE A 40 -0.81 -0.67 13.94
N VAL A 41 0.34 -1.34 13.86
CA VAL A 41 1.07 -1.54 12.61
C VAL A 41 0.24 -2.32 11.59
N GLY A 42 -0.43 -3.39 12.01
CA GLY A 42 -1.34 -4.16 11.16
C GLY A 42 -2.45 -3.28 10.55
N ASN A 43 -3.11 -2.46 11.37
CA ASN A 43 -4.14 -1.54 10.89
C ASN A 43 -3.59 -0.54 9.85
N LYS A 44 -2.39 0.01 10.09
CA LYS A 44 -1.72 0.90 9.13
C LYS A 44 -1.42 0.18 7.81
N LEU A 45 -0.93 -1.06 7.87
CA LEU A 45 -0.68 -1.89 6.68
C LEU A 45 -1.96 -2.16 5.91
N SER A 46 -3.04 -2.52 6.58
CA SER A 46 -4.35 -2.72 5.94
C SER A 46 -4.77 -1.48 5.14
N THR A 47 -4.62 -0.28 5.72
CA THR A 47 -4.93 0.98 5.02
C THR A 47 -3.99 1.22 3.85
N LEU A 48 -2.68 1.02 4.01
CA LEU A 48 -1.68 1.19 2.95
C LEU A 48 -1.95 0.31 1.72
N PHE A 49 -2.21 -0.98 1.94
CA PHE A 49 -2.51 -1.92 0.86
C PHE A 49 -3.87 -1.64 0.21
N THR A 50 -4.85 -1.15 0.99
CA THR A 50 -6.14 -0.69 0.46
C THR A 50 -5.95 0.52 -0.47
N GLU A 51 -5.15 1.52 -0.05
CA GLU A 51 -4.87 2.69 -0.88
C GLU A 51 -4.07 2.34 -2.14
N GLN A 52 -3.10 1.43 -2.04
CA GLN A 52 -2.39 0.94 -3.22
C GLN A 52 -3.34 0.22 -4.20
N ARG A 53 -4.24 -0.63 -3.69
CA ARG A 53 -5.27 -1.29 -4.52
C ARG A 53 -6.17 -0.28 -5.21
N ASN A 54 -6.64 0.74 -4.48
CA ASN A 54 -7.47 1.82 -5.03
C ASN A 54 -6.73 2.59 -6.13
N PHE A 55 -5.44 2.85 -5.95
CA PHE A 55 -4.62 3.48 -6.98
C PHE A 55 -4.55 2.63 -8.25
N ILE A 56 -4.30 1.33 -8.13
CA ILE A 56 -4.26 0.39 -9.28
C ILE A 56 -5.62 0.34 -9.99
N TRP A 57 -6.72 0.32 -9.23
CA TRP A 57 -8.07 0.38 -9.78
C TRP A 57 -8.29 1.65 -10.61
N LEU A 58 -7.95 2.83 -10.06
CA LEU A 58 -8.10 4.10 -10.76
C LEU A 58 -7.22 4.17 -12.01
N ALA A 59 -5.99 3.65 -11.92
CA ALA A 59 -5.05 3.62 -13.04
C ALA A 59 -5.56 2.76 -14.21
N ALA A 60 -6.29 1.67 -13.94
CA ALA A 60 -6.83 0.79 -14.98
C ALA A 60 -7.80 1.49 -15.95
N GLY A 61 -8.44 2.58 -15.52
CA GLY A 61 -9.38 3.36 -16.33
C GLY A 61 -8.87 4.75 -16.76
N GLN A 62 -7.61 5.09 -16.47
CA GLN A 62 -7.06 6.43 -16.73
C GLN A 62 -5.88 6.36 -17.70
N LYS A 63 -5.69 7.44 -18.47
CA LYS A 63 -4.43 7.65 -19.19
C LYS A 63 -3.32 7.89 -18.19
N GLU A 64 -2.08 7.58 -18.59
CA GLU A 64 -0.90 7.90 -17.79
C GLU A 64 -0.89 9.40 -17.44
N PRO A 65 -0.89 9.76 -16.15
CA PRO A 65 -0.87 11.15 -15.72
C PRO A 65 0.52 11.76 -15.94
N SER A 66 0.58 13.10 -15.99
CA SER A 66 1.87 13.79 -15.88
C SER A 66 2.55 13.48 -14.54
N ALA A 67 3.87 13.70 -14.43
CA ALA A 67 4.61 13.45 -13.19
C ALA A 67 4.02 14.21 -11.98
N ASN A 68 3.57 15.44 -12.17
CA ASN A 68 2.96 16.25 -11.11
C ASN A 68 1.59 15.68 -10.67
N GLU A 69 0.77 15.24 -11.62
CA GLU A 69 -0.52 14.61 -11.33
C GLU A 69 -0.33 13.24 -10.66
N LEU A 70 0.67 12.46 -11.08
CA LEU A 70 1.04 11.20 -10.43
C LEU A 70 1.45 11.44 -8.98
N GLN A 71 2.33 12.41 -8.75
CA GLN A 71 2.77 12.78 -7.40
C GLN A 71 1.58 13.20 -6.52
N ALA A 72 0.66 14.00 -7.06
CA ALA A 72 -0.55 14.43 -6.36
C ALA A 72 -1.47 13.25 -6.00
N LYS A 73 -1.67 12.31 -6.95
CA LYS A 73 -2.48 11.10 -6.74
C LYS A 73 -1.86 10.15 -5.70
N LEU A 74 -0.53 10.09 -5.62
CA LEU A 74 0.18 9.24 -4.66
C LEU A 74 0.34 9.86 -3.26
N GLN A 75 0.04 11.16 -3.08
CA GLN A 75 0.18 11.84 -1.78
C GLN A 75 -0.50 11.10 -0.61
N PRO A 76 -1.73 10.56 -0.74
CA PRO A 76 -2.36 9.82 0.34
C PRO A 76 -1.53 8.61 0.78
N LEU A 77 -1.00 7.83 -0.17
CA LEU A 77 -0.15 6.67 0.11
C LEU A 77 1.19 7.09 0.76
N VAL A 78 1.80 8.16 0.25
CA VAL A 78 3.05 8.72 0.81
C VAL A 78 2.87 9.13 2.27
N LYS A 79 1.80 9.86 2.59
CA LYS A 79 1.48 10.27 3.97
C LYS A 79 1.31 9.08 4.91
N LEU A 80 0.64 8.01 4.45
CA LEU A 80 0.50 6.80 5.26
C LEU A 80 1.85 6.12 5.55
N MET A 81 2.79 6.14 4.58
CA MET A 81 4.14 5.62 4.79
C MET A 81 4.94 6.51 5.76
N GLU A 82 4.81 7.83 5.67
CA GLU A 82 5.40 8.79 6.62
C GLU A 82 4.83 8.62 8.04
N ASP A 83 3.53 8.38 8.17
CA ASP A 83 2.86 8.12 9.45
C ASP A 83 3.35 6.81 10.10
N LEU A 84 3.66 5.79 9.30
CA LEU A 84 4.24 4.54 9.78
C LEU A 84 5.69 4.74 10.24
N SER A 85 6.47 5.53 9.50
CA SER A 85 7.83 5.93 9.91
C SER A 85 7.80 6.71 11.23
N THR A 86 6.94 7.72 11.34
CA THR A 86 6.75 8.50 12.57
C THR A 86 6.32 7.62 13.74
N PHE A 87 5.45 6.64 13.50
CA PHE A 87 5.06 5.67 14.51
C PHE A 87 6.26 4.84 15.01
N LYS A 88 7.09 4.30 14.10
CA LYS A 88 8.33 3.59 14.46
C LYS A 88 9.22 4.46 15.36
N GLU A 89 9.43 5.72 14.98
CA GLU A 89 10.26 6.67 15.73
C GLU A 89 9.74 6.91 17.15
N SER A 90 8.42 6.93 17.34
CA SER A 90 7.79 7.07 18.66
C SER A 90 7.91 5.82 19.55
N LYS A 91 8.34 4.68 18.99
CA LYS A 91 8.33 3.36 19.65
C LYS A 91 9.73 2.77 19.87
N ARG A 92 10.78 3.60 19.92
CA ARG A 92 12.18 3.18 20.08
C ARG A 92 12.47 2.25 21.27
N ASN A 93 11.67 2.32 22.34
CA ASN A 93 11.85 1.52 23.56
C ASN A 93 10.91 0.31 23.68
N THR A 94 10.13 -0.01 22.63
CA THR A 94 9.21 -1.17 22.65
C THR A 94 9.97 -2.48 22.43
N PRO A 95 9.58 -3.60 23.06
CA PRO A 95 10.18 -4.92 22.78
C PRO A 95 9.98 -5.36 21.32
N PHE A 96 9.02 -4.77 20.61
CA PHE A 96 8.74 -5.07 19.20
C PHE A 96 9.45 -4.15 18.21
N PHE A 97 10.43 -3.32 18.63
CA PHE A 97 11.03 -2.29 17.78
C PHE A 97 11.58 -2.84 16.45
N ASN A 98 12.21 -4.02 16.47
CA ASN A 98 12.71 -4.67 15.26
C ASN A 98 11.59 -5.04 14.27
N HIS A 99 10.44 -5.47 14.77
CA HIS A 99 9.29 -5.83 13.94
C HIS A 99 8.70 -4.57 13.27
N ILE A 100 8.53 -3.50 14.06
CA ILE A 100 8.02 -2.22 13.55
C ILE A 100 9.01 -1.63 12.53
N SER A 101 10.31 -1.74 12.80
CA SER A 101 11.36 -1.29 11.88
C SER A 101 11.35 -2.07 10.58
N ALA A 102 11.28 -3.41 10.63
CA ALA A 102 11.20 -4.24 9.44
C ALA A 102 10.03 -3.83 8.54
N VAL A 103 8.87 -3.57 9.13
CA VAL A 103 7.68 -3.11 8.40
C VAL A 103 7.89 -1.70 7.82
N SER A 104 8.35 -0.75 8.63
CA SER A 104 8.54 0.64 8.21
C SER A 104 9.59 0.82 7.10
N GLU A 105 10.67 0.04 7.12
CA GLU A 105 11.68 0.09 6.07
C GLU A 105 11.25 -0.71 4.83
N GLY A 106 10.54 -1.82 5.04
CA GLY A 106 10.03 -2.66 3.94
C GLY A 106 8.90 -2.02 3.14
N ILE A 107 8.06 -1.19 3.78
CA ILE A 107 6.89 -0.59 3.12
C ILE A 107 7.25 0.36 1.97
N GLN A 108 8.49 0.84 1.91
CA GLN A 108 9.00 1.64 0.80
C GLN A 108 8.88 0.90 -0.55
N ALA A 109 8.81 -0.43 -0.53
CA ALA A 109 8.54 -1.25 -1.71
C ALA A 109 7.22 -0.88 -2.41
N LEU A 110 6.23 -0.30 -1.72
CA LEU A 110 4.99 0.18 -2.35
C LEU A 110 5.23 1.33 -3.34
N GLY A 111 6.41 1.97 -3.29
CA GLY A 111 6.84 3.00 -4.22
C GLY A 111 7.13 2.52 -5.64
N TRP A 112 7.02 1.21 -5.93
CA TRP A 112 7.19 0.64 -7.28
C TRP A 112 6.29 1.32 -8.33
N LEU A 113 5.15 1.90 -7.90
CA LEU A 113 4.23 2.71 -8.71
C LEU A 113 4.88 3.92 -9.39
N THR A 114 6.05 4.35 -8.93
CA THR A 114 6.80 5.50 -9.48
C THR A 114 7.93 5.09 -10.43
N VAL A 115 8.18 3.78 -10.57
CA VAL A 115 9.29 3.27 -11.39
C VAL A 115 8.84 3.23 -12.85
N VAL A 116 9.40 4.15 -13.65
CA VAL A 116 9.20 4.16 -15.11
C VAL A 116 10.26 3.33 -15.82
N ARG A 117 9.90 2.73 -16.95
CA ARG A 117 10.82 1.87 -17.72
C ARG A 117 11.98 2.71 -18.28
N PHE A 118 13.18 2.48 -17.77
CA PHE A 118 14.41 3.17 -18.17
C PHE A 118 15.06 2.53 -19.41
N PHE A 119 14.31 2.34 -20.49
CA PHE A 119 14.91 1.94 -21.77
C PHE A 119 14.32 2.74 -22.91
N LYS A 120 15.07 3.74 -23.36
CA LYS A 120 14.97 4.21 -24.74
C LYS A 120 15.45 3.04 -25.61
N THR A 121 14.54 2.43 -26.37
CA THR A 121 14.92 1.69 -27.57
C THR A 121 15.76 2.63 -28.43
N PHE A 122 17.01 2.26 -28.69
CA PHE A 122 17.85 2.89 -29.71
C PHE A 122 17.35 2.54 -31.10
#